data_AF-A0A195C627-F1
#
_entry.id   AF-A0A195C627-F1
#
_cell.length_a   1.000
_cell.length_b   1.000
_cell.length_c   1.000
_cell.angle_alpha   90.00
_cell.angle_beta   90.00
_cell.angle_gamma   90.00
#
_symmetry.space_group_name_H-M   'P 1'
#
loop_
_entity.id
_entity.type
_entity.pdbx_description
1 polymer ?
#
loop_
_entity_poly.entity_id
_entity_poly.type
_entity_poly.pdbx_seq_one_letter_code
_entity_poly.pdbx_strand_id
1 'polypeptide(L)'
;MSSPSLKDLPKVALDLKSELEGFNHGCMKKAATAEKNVLPSAEDVRQERQHSELIHGVETFKADQLKHADTKEKIVLPNAKDVAAEKTQQTLIAGIEKFDTASLKHTETQEKNPLPDKDAIQQEKGKQQLISGIENFDPAKLKHAETLEKNPLPTKEGSYTVHPQFMLLYLFEITFRLPKQHCFSDRCRKDSCLKSCHTKSKERNGDGTTRRFFQFLYP
;
A
#
# COMPACT_ATOMS: atom_id res chain seq x y z
N MET A 1 -38.72 -4.06 58.94
CA MET A 1 -39.31 -2.83 58.37
C MET A 1 -40.82 -3.02 58.35
N SER A 2 -41.57 -2.32 59.22
CA SER A 2 -43.04 -2.43 59.24
C SER A 2 -43.63 -1.87 57.96
N SER A 3 -44.62 -2.58 57.38
CA SER A 3 -45.44 -2.08 56.29
C SER A 3 -46.14 -0.79 56.73
N PRO A 4 -46.16 0.28 55.91
CA PRO A 4 -46.81 1.53 56.27
C PRO A 4 -48.31 1.31 56.49
N SER A 5 -48.86 1.98 57.51
CA SER A 5 -50.29 1.88 57.85
C SER A 5 -51.11 2.71 56.87
N LEU A 6 -52.40 2.36 56.66
CA LEU A 6 -53.29 3.03 55.69
C LEU A 6 -53.38 4.57 55.88
N LYS A 7 -53.04 5.06 57.07
CA LYS A 7 -53.05 6.49 57.42
C LYS A 7 -51.82 7.26 56.90
N ASP A 8 -50.75 6.56 56.56
CA ASP A 8 -49.46 7.13 56.17
C ASP A 8 -49.27 7.20 54.65
N LEU A 9 -50.26 6.78 53.86
CA LEU A 9 -50.20 6.91 52.40
C LEU A 9 -50.58 8.33 51.95
N PRO A 10 -49.88 8.91 50.96
CA PRO A 10 -50.26 10.20 50.39
C PRO A 10 -51.69 10.13 49.87
N LYS A 11 -52.53 11.05 50.34
CA LYS A 11 -53.94 11.13 49.95
C LYS A 11 -54.00 11.61 48.51
N VAL A 12 -54.39 10.72 47.59
CA VAL A 12 -54.57 11.04 46.17
C VAL A 12 -55.50 12.25 46.08
N ALA A 13 -55.05 13.32 45.41
CA ALA A 13 -55.85 14.52 45.24
C ALA A 13 -57.20 14.15 44.60
N LEU A 14 -58.29 14.77 45.06
CA LEU A 14 -59.65 14.43 44.63
C LEU A 14 -59.82 14.53 43.11
N ASP A 15 -59.11 15.46 42.48
CA ASP A 15 -59.12 15.66 41.03
C ASP A 15 -58.55 14.44 40.28
N LEU A 16 -57.45 13.86 40.78
CA LEU A 16 -56.84 12.65 40.22
C LEU A 16 -57.72 11.41 40.43
N LYS A 17 -58.46 11.35 41.55
CA LYS A 17 -59.37 10.23 41.85
C LYS A 17 -60.57 10.23 40.90
N SER A 18 -61.13 11.39 40.60
CA SER A 18 -62.19 11.55 39.59
C SER A 18 -61.70 11.26 38.18
N GLU A 19 -60.47 11.64 37.83
CA GLU A 19 -59.88 11.31 36.52
C GLU A 19 -59.62 9.81 36.35
N LEU A 20 -59.19 9.12 37.40
CA LEU A 20 -59.03 7.66 37.41
C LEU A 20 -60.37 6.92 37.36
N GLU A 21 -61.40 7.39 38.08
CA GLU A 21 -62.74 6.79 38.07
C GLU A 21 -63.49 7.07 36.75
N GLY A 22 -63.20 8.21 36.10
CA GLY A 22 -63.69 8.56 34.77
C GLY A 22 -62.85 8.01 33.61
N PHE A 23 -61.75 7.30 33.90
CA PHE A 23 -60.86 6.77 32.88
C PHE A 23 -61.56 5.67 32.08
N ASN A 24 -62.09 6.05 30.92
CA ASN A 24 -62.75 5.13 30.03
C ASN A 24 -61.71 4.33 29.24
N HIS A 25 -61.47 3.08 29.66
CA HIS A 25 -60.60 2.12 28.96
C HIS A 25 -61.01 1.87 27.49
N GLY A 26 -62.22 2.24 27.08
CA GLY A 26 -62.69 2.21 25.70
C GLY A 26 -62.08 3.29 24.80
N CYS A 27 -61.51 4.35 25.37
CA CYS A 27 -60.81 5.42 24.65
C CYS A 27 -59.34 5.07 24.35
N MET A 28 -58.82 3.99 24.95
CA MET A 28 -57.48 3.49 24.62
C MET A 28 -57.52 2.83 23.24
N LYS A 29 -56.58 3.21 22.36
CA LYS A 29 -56.39 2.51 21.10
C LYS A 29 -56.09 1.04 21.40
N LYS A 30 -56.98 0.14 20.97
CA LYS A 30 -56.72 -1.31 21.03
C LYS A 30 -55.48 -1.57 20.16
N ALA A 31 -54.37 -1.96 20.78
CA ALA A 31 -53.24 -2.48 20.03
C ALA A 31 -53.64 -3.85 19.49
N ALA A 32 -53.81 -3.97 18.17
CA ALA A 32 -54.10 -5.25 17.54
C ALA A 32 -52.86 -6.15 17.69
N THR A 33 -52.91 -7.10 18.63
CA THR A 33 -51.94 -8.20 18.68
C THR A 33 -52.27 -9.17 17.56
N ALA A 34 -51.71 -8.93 16.38
CA ALA A 34 -51.73 -9.91 15.31
C ALA A 34 -50.78 -11.05 15.70
N GLU A 35 -51.32 -12.17 16.20
CA GLU A 35 -50.57 -13.41 16.34
C GLU A 35 -50.17 -13.86 14.93
N LYS A 36 -48.89 -13.68 14.60
CA LYS A 36 -48.33 -13.97 13.29
C LYS A 36 -48.12 -15.49 13.15
N ASN A 37 -49.21 -16.27 13.17
CA ASN A 37 -49.21 -17.68 12.76
C ASN A 37 -49.04 -17.73 11.24
N VAL A 38 -47.84 -17.38 10.76
CA VAL A 38 -47.49 -17.61 9.36
C VAL A 38 -47.25 -19.09 9.22
N LEU A 39 -48.17 -19.73 8.50
CA LEU A 39 -47.94 -21.08 8.01
C LEU A 39 -46.67 -21.08 7.17
N PRO A 40 -45.81 -22.11 7.29
CA PRO A 40 -44.65 -22.26 6.43
C PRO A 40 -45.06 -22.04 4.96
N SER A 41 -44.30 -21.24 4.24
CA SER A 41 -44.60 -21.00 2.84
C SER A 41 -44.42 -22.29 2.03
N ALA A 42 -45.04 -22.35 0.85
CA ALA A 42 -44.84 -23.48 -0.06
C ALA A 42 -43.36 -23.67 -0.44
N GLU A 43 -42.57 -22.59 -0.41
CA GLU A 43 -41.12 -22.65 -0.62
C GLU A 43 -40.41 -23.30 0.56
N ASP A 44 -40.75 -22.93 1.80
CA ASP A 44 -40.13 -23.47 3.01
C ASP A 44 -40.32 -24.99 3.08
N VAL A 45 -41.54 -25.48 2.80
CA VAL A 45 -41.85 -26.91 2.78
C VAL A 45 -41.09 -27.63 1.66
N ARG A 46 -40.91 -26.99 0.51
CA ARG A 46 -40.19 -27.58 -0.62
C ARG A 46 -38.68 -27.70 -0.32
N GLN A 47 -38.11 -26.67 0.29
CA GLN A 47 -36.71 -26.68 0.74
C GLN A 47 -36.47 -27.73 1.82
N GLU A 48 -37.39 -27.86 2.80
CA GLU A 48 -37.30 -28.87 3.85
C GLU A 48 -37.37 -30.29 3.28
N ARG A 49 -38.24 -30.53 2.29
CA ARG A 49 -38.29 -31.82 1.58
C ARG A 49 -36.99 -32.12 0.84
N GLN A 50 -36.48 -31.17 0.07
CA GLN A 50 -35.21 -31.33 -0.64
C GLN A 50 -34.04 -31.59 0.32
N HIS A 51 -33.99 -30.89 1.45
CA HIS A 51 -32.99 -31.09 2.48
C HIS A 51 -33.11 -32.49 3.09
N SER A 52 -34.33 -32.91 3.44
CA SER A 52 -34.59 -34.23 4.02
C SER A 52 -34.23 -35.37 3.06
N GLU A 53 -34.54 -35.23 1.77
CA GLU A 53 -34.17 -36.19 0.73
C GLU A 53 -32.64 -36.30 0.58
N LEU A 54 -31.93 -35.18 0.62
CA LEU A 54 -30.47 -35.17 0.56
C LEU A 54 -29.86 -35.90 1.77
N ILE A 55 -30.32 -35.58 2.98
CA ILE A 55 -29.84 -36.24 4.20
C ILE A 55 -30.12 -37.73 4.15
N HIS A 56 -31.34 -38.13 3.79
CA HIS A 56 -31.69 -39.55 3.68
C HIS A 56 -30.86 -40.30 2.63
N GLY A 57 -30.56 -39.64 1.50
CA GLY A 57 -29.70 -40.19 0.47
C GLY A 57 -28.26 -40.43 0.95
N VAL A 58 -27.73 -39.56 1.81
CA VAL A 58 -26.41 -39.73 2.43
C VAL A 58 -26.44 -40.79 3.53
N GLU A 59 -27.48 -40.82 4.38
CA GLU A 59 -27.63 -41.83 5.44
C GLU A 59 -27.75 -43.25 4.88
N THR A 60 -28.48 -43.41 3.77
CA THR A 60 -28.71 -44.70 3.12
C THR A 60 -27.65 -45.03 2.07
N PHE A 61 -26.62 -44.18 1.94
CA PHE A 61 -25.57 -44.35 0.95
C PHE A 61 -24.78 -45.64 1.21
N LYS A 62 -24.77 -46.54 0.22
CA LYS A 62 -23.99 -47.79 0.27
C LYS A 62 -22.61 -47.55 -0.32
N ALA A 63 -21.60 -47.47 0.53
CA ALA A 63 -20.20 -47.27 0.13
C ALA A 63 -19.69 -48.37 -0.83
N ASP A 64 -20.27 -49.58 -0.78
CA ASP A 64 -19.93 -50.69 -1.68
C ASP A 64 -20.26 -50.43 -3.16
N GLN A 65 -21.08 -49.42 -3.45
CA GLN A 65 -21.39 -48.99 -4.83
C GLN A 65 -20.33 -48.05 -5.40
N LEU A 66 -19.38 -47.57 -4.59
CA LEU A 66 -18.28 -46.75 -5.07
C LEU A 66 -17.40 -47.58 -6.00
N LYS A 67 -17.13 -47.03 -7.19
CA LYS A 67 -16.17 -47.64 -8.11
C LYS A 67 -14.79 -47.64 -7.45
N HIS A 68 -14.10 -48.77 -7.53
CA HIS A 68 -12.73 -48.86 -7.05
C HIS A 68 -11.85 -47.85 -7.80
N ALA A 69 -11.20 -46.97 -7.05
CA ALA A 69 -10.21 -46.03 -7.56
C ALA A 69 -8.82 -46.50 -7.12
N ASP A 70 -7.97 -46.84 -8.09
CA ASP A 70 -6.56 -47.15 -7.85
C ASP A 70 -5.82 -45.84 -7.54
N THR A 71 -5.50 -45.62 -6.27
CA THR A 71 -4.78 -44.44 -5.80
C THR A 71 -3.30 -44.76 -5.71
N LYS A 72 -2.53 -44.27 -6.70
CA LYS A 72 -1.07 -44.41 -6.71
C LYS A 72 -0.45 -43.35 -5.80
N GLU A 73 -0.36 -43.64 -4.51
CA GLU A 73 0.41 -42.83 -3.57
C GLU A 73 1.91 -43.04 -3.82
N LYS A 74 2.57 -42.03 -4.40
CA LYS A 74 4.01 -42.08 -4.66
C LYS A 74 4.77 -41.75 -3.36
N ILE A 75 4.93 -42.74 -2.49
CA ILE A 75 5.90 -42.66 -1.38
C ILE A 75 7.30 -42.73 -2.01
N VAL A 76 7.89 -41.58 -2.32
CA VAL A 76 9.28 -41.53 -2.76
C VAL A 76 10.14 -41.72 -1.52
N LEU A 77 10.77 -42.89 -1.40
CA LEU A 77 11.83 -43.09 -0.42
C LEU A 77 12.97 -42.11 -0.73
N PRO A 78 13.59 -41.47 0.29
CA PRO A 78 14.77 -40.63 0.09
C PRO A 78 15.81 -41.43 -0.68
N ASN A 79 16.31 -40.88 -1.78
CA ASN A 79 17.27 -41.58 -2.60
C ASN A 79 18.66 -41.50 -1.95
N ALA A 80 19.61 -42.36 -2.36
CA ALA A 80 20.97 -42.35 -1.81
C ALA A 80 21.66 -40.97 -1.93
N LYS A 81 21.28 -40.18 -2.95
CA LYS A 81 21.73 -38.80 -3.14
C LYS A 81 21.24 -37.85 -2.05
N ASP A 82 20.00 -38.02 -1.60
CA ASP A 82 19.38 -37.15 -0.60
C ASP A 82 20.02 -37.39 0.77
N VAL A 83 20.25 -38.66 1.12
CA VAL A 83 20.95 -39.06 2.36
C VAL A 83 22.40 -38.57 2.36
N ALA A 84 23.11 -38.64 1.22
CA ALA A 84 24.48 -38.15 1.10
C ALA A 84 24.55 -36.62 1.23
N ALA A 85 23.60 -35.90 0.65
CA ALA A 85 23.51 -34.45 0.78
C ALA A 85 23.25 -34.04 2.25
N GLU A 86 22.32 -34.71 2.92
CA GLU A 86 21.99 -34.43 4.32
C GLU A 86 23.18 -34.71 5.26
N LYS A 87 23.89 -35.82 5.06
CA LYS A 87 25.12 -36.12 5.82
C LYS A 87 26.21 -35.07 5.63
N THR A 88 26.33 -34.53 4.41
CA THR A 88 27.30 -33.47 4.10
C THR A 88 26.92 -32.17 4.80
N GLN A 89 25.64 -31.79 4.76
CA GLN A 89 25.13 -30.62 5.45
C GLN A 89 25.30 -30.72 6.96
N GLN A 90 24.99 -31.88 7.55
CA GLN A 90 25.16 -32.12 8.98
C GLN A 90 26.64 -32.03 9.40
N THR A 91 27.56 -32.54 8.58
CA THR A 91 29.00 -32.42 8.83
C THR A 91 29.46 -30.97 8.79
N LEU A 92 28.98 -30.18 7.84
CA LEU A 92 29.30 -28.75 7.73
C LEU A 92 28.78 -27.97 8.94
N ILE A 93 27.54 -28.21 9.35
CA ILE A 93 26.93 -27.56 10.53
C ILE A 93 27.74 -27.90 11.79
N ALA A 94 28.05 -29.18 12.01
CA ALA A 94 28.85 -29.60 13.16
C ALA A 94 30.27 -29.01 13.13
N GLY A 95 30.84 -28.79 11.93
CA GLY A 95 32.12 -28.12 11.75
C GLY A 95 32.07 -26.63 12.12
N ILE A 96 30.98 -25.95 11.77
CA ILE A 96 30.76 -24.54 12.12
C ILE A 96 30.50 -24.38 13.62
N GLU A 97 29.68 -25.25 14.23
CA GLU A 97 29.41 -25.22 15.68
C GLU A 97 30.67 -25.42 16.52
N LYS A 98 31.58 -26.28 16.05
CA LYS A 98 32.85 -26.57 16.73
C LYS A 98 33.99 -25.67 16.27
N PHE A 99 33.72 -24.71 15.40
CA PHE A 99 34.75 -23.85 14.84
C PHE A 99 35.32 -22.94 15.94
N ASP A 100 36.61 -23.09 16.20
CA ASP A 100 37.33 -22.26 17.16
C ASP A 100 37.61 -20.88 16.55
N THR A 101 36.87 -19.88 17.00
CA THR A 101 37.03 -18.48 16.58
C THR A 101 38.36 -17.88 17.02
N ALA A 102 39.05 -18.47 18.00
CA ALA A 102 40.40 -18.05 18.38
C ALA A 102 41.46 -18.42 17.32
N SER A 103 41.15 -19.35 16.41
CA SER A 103 42.00 -19.68 15.26
C SER A 103 41.92 -18.65 14.13
N LEU A 104 40.96 -17.71 14.19
CA LEU A 104 40.86 -16.63 13.22
C LEU A 104 41.99 -15.63 13.42
N LYS A 105 42.69 -15.29 12.33
CA LYS A 105 43.70 -14.22 12.35
C LYS A 105 43.03 -12.90 12.69
N HIS A 106 43.48 -12.27 13.78
CA HIS A 106 43.04 -10.93 14.13
C HIS A 106 43.42 -9.97 13.01
N THR A 107 42.42 -9.41 12.33
CA THR A 107 42.61 -8.35 11.35
C THR A 107 42.28 -7.04 12.03
N GLU A 108 43.31 -6.24 12.33
CA GLU A 108 43.14 -4.89 12.86
C GLU A 108 42.75 -3.95 11.69
N THR A 109 41.47 -3.62 11.60
CA THR A 109 40.98 -2.62 10.64
C THR A 109 41.37 -1.22 11.11
N GLN A 110 42.41 -0.65 10.50
CA GLN A 110 42.79 0.75 10.68
C GLN A 110 41.88 1.64 9.81
N GLU A 111 40.85 2.24 10.41
CA GLU A 111 40.06 3.31 9.77
C GLU A 111 40.92 4.58 9.70
N LYS A 112 41.52 4.82 8.54
CA LYS A 112 42.18 6.10 8.25
C LYS A 112 41.08 7.15 8.05
N ASN A 113 40.81 7.96 9.08
CA ASN A 113 40.24 9.30 8.91
C ASN A 113 41.41 10.27 8.70
N PRO A 114 41.93 10.47 7.47
CA PRO A 114 42.93 11.49 7.23
C PRO A 114 42.34 12.85 7.61
N LEU A 115 43.07 13.59 8.44
CA LEU A 115 42.74 14.98 8.72
C LEU A 115 42.70 15.75 7.39
N PRO A 116 41.79 16.72 7.23
CA PRO A 116 41.71 17.52 6.03
C PRO A 116 43.06 18.22 5.78
N ASP A 117 43.54 18.14 4.54
CA ASP A 117 44.82 18.73 4.13
C ASP A 117 44.82 20.25 4.33
N LYS A 118 46.03 20.83 4.44
CA LYS A 118 46.21 22.29 4.61
C LYS A 118 45.51 23.09 3.51
N ASP A 119 45.48 22.56 2.29
CA ASP A 119 44.81 23.18 1.14
C ASP A 119 43.29 23.20 1.32
N ALA A 120 42.70 22.13 1.86
CA ALA A 120 41.25 22.07 2.14
C ALA A 120 40.85 23.08 3.23
N ILE A 121 41.69 23.22 4.27
CA ILE A 121 41.49 24.21 5.33
C ILE A 121 41.61 25.65 4.78
N GLN A 122 42.60 25.91 3.91
CA GLN A 122 42.79 27.22 3.31
C GLN A 122 41.66 27.58 2.35
N GLN A 123 41.18 26.61 1.56
CA GLN A 123 40.04 26.81 0.68
C GLN A 123 38.77 27.12 1.47
N GLU A 124 38.51 26.40 2.56
CA GLU A 124 37.36 26.65 3.42
C GLU A 124 37.43 28.03 4.09
N LYS A 125 38.61 28.42 4.58
CA LYS A 125 38.84 29.76 5.14
C LYS A 125 38.59 30.87 4.11
N GLY A 126 39.02 30.66 2.86
CA GLY A 126 38.75 31.59 1.76
C GLY A 126 37.26 31.71 1.42
N LYS A 127 36.53 30.58 1.41
CA LYS A 127 35.07 30.57 1.23
C LYS A 127 34.35 31.31 2.35
N GLN A 128 34.74 31.08 3.60
CA GLN A 128 34.15 31.77 4.75
C GLN A 128 34.38 33.28 4.68
N GLN A 129 35.59 33.72 4.32
CA GLN A 129 35.88 35.15 4.14
C GLN A 129 35.03 35.80 3.04
N LEU A 130 34.82 35.09 1.93
CA LEU A 130 33.95 35.56 0.85
C LEU A 130 32.50 35.70 1.31
N ILE A 131 31.98 34.68 2.00
CA ILE A 131 30.60 34.68 2.53
C ILE A 131 30.43 35.84 3.51
N SER A 132 31.33 36.00 4.48
CA SER A 132 31.28 37.11 5.44
C SER A 132 31.40 38.48 4.77
N GLY A 133 32.18 38.60 3.69
CA GLY A 133 32.27 39.83 2.91
C GLY A 133 30.97 40.21 2.21
N ILE A 134 30.21 39.22 1.73
CA ILE A 134 28.88 39.42 1.12
C ILE A 134 27.84 39.73 2.19
N GLU A 135 27.83 38.99 3.30
CA GLU A 135 26.88 39.20 4.41
C GLU A 135 27.00 40.60 5.02
N ASN A 136 28.22 41.11 5.16
CA ASN A 136 28.50 42.43 5.73
C ASN A 136 28.67 43.52 4.66
N PHE A 137 28.30 43.24 3.40
CA PHE A 137 28.40 44.21 2.33
C PHE A 137 27.40 45.35 2.54
N ASP A 138 27.91 46.58 2.63
CA ASP A 138 27.10 47.78 2.78
C ASP A 138 26.74 48.35 1.39
N PRO A 139 25.48 48.25 0.95
CA PRO A 139 25.06 48.74 -0.35
C PRO A 139 25.13 50.27 -0.47
N ALA A 140 25.21 51.02 0.64
CA ALA A 140 25.39 52.48 0.60
C ALA A 140 26.78 52.89 0.10
N LYS A 141 27.75 51.98 0.07
CA LYS A 141 29.09 52.21 -0.49
C LYS A 141 29.14 52.03 -2.01
N LEU A 142 28.05 51.59 -2.65
CA LEU A 142 27.95 51.58 -4.11
C LEU A 142 27.82 53.02 -4.63
N LYS A 143 28.70 53.39 -5.56
CA LYS A 143 28.59 54.67 -6.25
C LYS A 143 27.32 54.66 -7.12
N HIS A 144 26.58 55.76 -7.11
CA HIS A 144 25.42 55.92 -7.98
C HIS A 144 25.86 55.81 -9.44
N ALA A 145 25.28 54.87 -10.17
CA ALA A 145 25.47 54.70 -11.61
C ALA A 145 24.15 55.04 -12.29
N GLU A 146 24.16 56.06 -13.16
CA GLU A 146 23.02 56.41 -13.98
C GLU A 146 22.94 55.42 -15.15
N THR A 147 22.01 54.47 -15.08
CA THR A 147 21.73 53.52 -16.16
C THR A 147 20.80 54.18 -17.17
N LEU A 148 21.34 54.62 -18.32
CA LEU A 148 20.53 55.02 -19.47
C LEU A 148 19.99 53.78 -20.20
N GLU A 149 18.79 53.34 -19.82
CA GLU A 149 18.05 52.30 -20.55
C GLU A 149 17.49 52.89 -21.85
N LYS A 150 18.24 52.75 -22.95
CA LYS A 150 17.70 53.02 -24.29
C LYS A 150 16.80 51.83 -24.66
N ASN A 151 15.50 51.96 -24.41
CA ASN A 151 14.46 51.15 -25.07
C ASN A 151 13.98 51.89 -26.34
N PRO A 152 14.64 51.73 -27.50
CA PRO A 152 14.00 52.07 -28.76
C PRO A 152 12.85 51.08 -28.98
N LEU A 153 11.62 51.57 -28.81
CA LEU A 153 10.42 50.81 -29.18
C LEU A 153 10.46 50.51 -30.70
N PRO A 154 10.34 49.25 -31.14
CA PRO A 154 10.24 48.93 -32.56
C PRO A 154 9.00 49.59 -33.17
N THR A 155 9.19 50.43 -34.18
CA THR A 155 8.12 51.03 -34.98
C THR A 155 7.38 49.93 -35.76
N LYS A 156 6.05 50.07 -35.83
CA LYS A 156 5.09 49.11 -36.39
C LYS A 156 5.18 48.98 -37.91
N GLU A 157 6.22 48.38 -38.48
CA GLU A 157 6.17 47.89 -39.87
C GLU A 157 7.16 46.73 -40.01
N GLY A 158 6.73 45.55 -39.56
CA GLY A 158 7.55 44.33 -39.59
C GLY A 158 6.66 43.11 -39.44
N SER A 159 5.91 42.80 -40.50
CA SER A 159 5.18 41.54 -40.61
C SER A 159 6.17 40.38 -40.75
N TYR A 160 6.55 39.74 -39.64
CA TYR A 160 7.29 38.48 -39.70
C TYR A 160 6.32 37.36 -40.10
N THR A 161 6.28 37.04 -41.39
CA THR A 161 5.71 35.78 -41.87
C THR A 161 6.63 34.65 -41.41
N VAL A 162 6.26 33.96 -40.34
CA VAL A 162 7.02 32.82 -39.83
C VAL A 162 6.82 31.66 -40.82
N HIS A 163 7.83 31.43 -41.66
CA HIS A 163 7.82 30.38 -42.67
C HIS A 163 7.59 29.01 -41.98
N PRO A 164 6.63 28.19 -42.42
CA PRO A 164 6.17 26.99 -41.69
C PRO A 164 7.27 25.95 -41.41
N GLN A 165 8.37 26.03 -42.15
CA GLN A 165 9.54 25.18 -41.95
C GLN A 165 10.30 25.45 -40.65
N PHE A 166 10.23 26.66 -40.09
CA PHE A 166 10.87 27.01 -38.81
C PHE A 166 10.07 26.52 -37.59
N MET A 167 8.76 26.32 -37.71
CA MET A 167 7.94 25.77 -36.62
C MET A 167 8.22 24.27 -36.39
N LEU A 168 8.52 23.52 -37.45
CA LEU A 168 8.84 22.08 -37.34
C LEU A 168 10.18 21.82 -36.64
N LEU A 169 11.18 22.68 -36.83
CA LEU A 169 12.44 22.60 -36.08
C LEU A 169 12.24 22.88 -34.60
N TYR A 170 11.35 23.82 -34.25
CA TYR A 170 11.07 24.16 -32.85
C TYR A 170 10.33 23.04 -32.12
N LEU A 171 9.39 22.34 -32.76
CA LEU A 171 8.75 21.17 -32.16
C LEU A 171 9.71 19.97 -32.05
N PHE A 172 10.60 19.75 -33.01
CA PHE A 172 11.53 18.62 -32.98
C PHE A 172 12.51 18.70 -31.79
N GLU A 173 13.03 19.89 -31.47
CA GLU A 173 13.88 20.10 -30.28
C GLU A 173 13.13 19.91 -28.95
N ILE A 174 11.84 20.30 -28.87
CA ILE A 174 11.05 20.16 -27.63
C ILE A 174 10.74 18.69 -27.31
N THR A 175 10.48 17.85 -28.33
CA THR A 175 10.21 16.42 -28.11
C THR A 175 11.46 15.57 -27.84
N PHE A 176 12.63 15.94 -28.38
CA PHE A 176 13.86 15.15 -28.23
C PHE A 176 14.75 15.57 -27.05
N ARG A 177 14.48 16.71 -26.40
CA ARG A 177 15.24 17.21 -25.25
C ARG A 177 14.43 17.13 -23.94
N LEU A 178 13.76 16.01 -23.68
CA LEU A 178 13.30 15.65 -22.33
C LEU A 178 14.33 14.72 -21.68
N PRO A 179 14.97 15.11 -20.57
CA PRO A 179 16.09 14.38 -20.00
C PRO A 179 15.63 13.05 -19.40
N LYS A 180 16.43 12.01 -19.66
CA LYS A 180 16.43 10.76 -18.89
C LYS A 180 16.43 11.11 -17.40
N GLN A 181 15.31 10.93 -16.72
CA GLN A 181 15.31 10.96 -15.26
C GLN A 181 16.04 9.72 -14.77
N HIS A 182 17.27 9.97 -14.33
CA HIS A 182 18.06 9.05 -13.54
C HIS A 182 17.28 8.78 -12.25
N CYS A 183 16.85 7.53 -12.04
CA CYS A 183 16.21 7.13 -10.80
C CYS A 183 17.22 7.31 -9.65
N PHE A 184 17.01 8.32 -8.82
CA PHE A 184 17.69 8.46 -7.54
C PHE A 184 16.82 7.73 -6.50
N SER A 185 17.33 6.59 -6.04
CA SER A 185 16.79 5.87 -4.87
C SER A 185 17.06 6.73 -3.64
N ASP A 186 16.01 7.30 -3.04
CA ASP A 186 16.04 7.75 -1.63
C ASP A 186 14.63 8.11 -1.12
N ARG A 187 13.84 7.08 -0.80
CA ARG A 187 12.93 7.07 0.37
C ARG A 187 12.23 5.72 0.53
N CYS A 188 12.88 4.81 1.25
CA CYS A 188 12.13 3.81 2.01
C CYS A 188 11.48 4.52 3.20
N ARG A 189 10.17 4.76 3.14
CA ARG A 189 9.36 5.00 4.34
C ARG A 189 8.09 4.15 4.24
N LYS A 190 8.13 3.09 5.05
CA LYS A 190 7.05 2.27 5.63
C LYS A 190 5.77 2.07 4.81
N ASP A 191 5.56 0.77 4.57
CA ASP A 191 4.32 0.06 4.35
C ASP A 191 3.77 0.00 2.92
N SER A 192 3.70 -1.24 2.42
CA SER A 192 2.95 -1.74 1.26
C SER A 192 3.41 -1.31 -0.15
N CYS A 193 4.38 -2.03 -0.71
CA CYS A 193 4.42 -2.24 -2.16
C CYS A 193 5.07 -3.59 -2.53
N LEU A 194 4.42 -4.69 -2.14
CA LEU A 194 4.70 -6.01 -2.71
C LEU A 194 3.82 -6.20 -3.95
N LYS A 195 4.18 -5.59 -5.08
CA LYS A 195 3.63 -5.97 -6.39
C LYS A 195 4.72 -6.01 -7.45
N SER A 196 5.31 -7.20 -7.56
CA SER A 196 5.64 -7.89 -8.81
C SER A 196 6.35 -7.08 -9.90
N CYS A 197 7.69 -7.09 -9.88
CA CYS A 197 8.49 -6.93 -11.10
C CYS A 197 8.73 -8.32 -11.69
N HIS A 198 7.82 -8.80 -12.56
CA HIS A 198 8.10 -9.96 -13.39
C HIS A 198 8.98 -9.58 -14.59
N THR A 199 9.97 -10.44 -14.83
CA THR A 199 11.05 -10.31 -15.80
C THR A 199 10.60 -10.43 -17.26
N LYS A 200 11.15 -9.53 -18.09
CA LYS A 200 11.12 -9.49 -19.57
C LYS A 200 11.31 -10.87 -20.21
N SER A 201 10.39 -11.29 -21.08
CA SER A 201 10.71 -12.18 -22.20
C SER A 201 11.40 -11.37 -23.30
N LYS A 202 12.45 -11.94 -23.87
CA LYS A 202 13.33 -11.32 -24.88
C LYS A 202 13.40 -12.26 -26.06
N GLU A 203 12.52 -12.10 -27.04
CA GLU A 203 12.64 -12.81 -28.31
C GLU A 203 13.57 -12.01 -29.25
N ARG A 204 14.61 -12.70 -29.75
CA ARG A 204 15.54 -12.18 -30.75
C ARG A 204 15.03 -12.61 -32.12
N ASN A 205 14.69 -11.64 -32.97
CA ASN A 205 14.57 -11.89 -34.40
C ASN A 205 15.97 -11.84 -35.05
N GLY A 206 16.17 -12.67 -36.07
CA GLY A 206 17.45 -12.95 -36.73
C GLY A 206 18.05 -11.80 -37.56
N ASP A 207 17.55 -10.58 -37.45
CA ASP A 207 18.07 -9.38 -38.12
C ASP A 207 18.75 -8.38 -37.16
N GLY A 208 18.82 -8.70 -35.86
CA GLY A 208 19.45 -7.83 -34.86
C GLY A 208 18.60 -6.63 -34.42
N THR A 209 17.38 -6.49 -34.92
CA THR A 209 16.49 -5.37 -34.55
C THR A 209 15.63 -5.74 -33.33
N THR A 210 15.86 -5.09 -32.18
CA THR A 210 15.00 -5.27 -31.00
C THR A 210 13.74 -4.41 -31.11
N ARG A 211 12.63 -4.96 -31.63
CA ARG A 211 11.32 -4.32 -31.53
C ARG A 211 10.75 -4.53 -30.12
N ARG A 212 10.60 -3.45 -29.34
CA ARG A 212 9.76 -3.45 -28.13
C ARG A 212 8.33 -3.14 -28.54
N PHE A 213 7.45 -4.14 -28.49
CA PHE A 213 6.01 -3.90 -28.54
C PHE A 213 5.58 -3.32 -27.18
N PHE A 214 5.10 -2.07 -27.18
CA PHE A 214 4.34 -1.52 -26.08
C PHE A 214 2.87 -1.86 -26.32
N GLN A 215 2.35 -2.85 -25.62
CA GLN A 215 0.92 -3.07 -25.58
C GLN A 215 0.35 -2.17 -24.48
N PHE A 216 -0.23 -1.05 -24.88
CA PHE A 216 -1.04 -0.23 -23.99
C PHE A 216 -2.39 -0.93 -23.82
N LEU A 217 -2.59 -1.59 -22.67
CA LEU A 217 -3.92 -1.85 -22.17
C LEU A 217 -4.32 -0.62 -21.37
N TYR A 218 -5.21 0.20 -21.94
CA TYR A 218 -5.94 1.22 -21.18
C TYR A 218 -6.99 0.52 -20.30
N PRO A 219 -7.29 1.07 -19.11
CA PRO A 219 -8.31 0.53 -18.21
C PRO A 219 -9.71 0.56 -18.81
#